data_AF-A0A5M8QML8-F1
#
_entry.id   AF-A0A5M8QML8-F1
#
_cell.length_a   1.000
_cell.length_b   1.000
_cell.length_c   1.000
_cell.angle_alpha   90.00
_cell.angle_beta   90.00
_cell.angle_gamma   90.00
#
_symmetry.space_group_name_H-M   'P 1'
#
loop_
_entity.id
_entity.type
_entity.pdbx_description
1 polymer ?
#
loop_
_entity_poly.entity_id
_entity_poly.type
_entity_poly.pdbx_seq_one_letter_code
_entity_poly.pdbx_strand_id
1 'polypeptide(L)'
;MHPTPAPASAPPMPLTAWVAILAPLVGIALKLASAGWLAVFLLFWSPLLVAGYVAVVLAAARGMLRRQGVLRRQERRSRARIWAWLTSVGVVVLGLTAIDGGDTRESVQSTLTLLLGAPTSPSPLHELSAGIGWAALIAWLVGWLALMVEWAVAVQATRKPAPRVAPPVVE
;
A
#
# COMPACT_ATOMS: atom_id res chain seq x y z
N MET A 1 -34.51 4.06 24.76
CA MET A 1 -33.13 4.54 24.51
C MET A 1 -32.41 3.47 23.72
N HIS A 2 -32.15 3.69 22.42
CA HIS A 2 -31.33 2.77 21.63
C HIS A 2 -29.87 2.96 22.03
N PRO A 3 -29.14 1.92 22.48
CA PRO A 3 -27.71 2.03 22.72
C PRO A 3 -27.03 2.35 21.39
N THR A 4 -26.34 3.49 21.33
CA THR A 4 -25.50 3.85 20.19
C THR A 4 -24.39 2.81 20.09
N PRO A 5 -24.21 2.13 18.94
CA PRO A 5 -23.14 1.15 18.80
C PRO A 5 -21.80 1.84 19.08
N ALA A 6 -21.00 1.25 19.96
CA ALA A 6 -19.68 1.77 20.26
C ALA A 6 -18.87 1.90 18.96
N PRO A 7 -18.20 3.03 18.71
CA PRO A 7 -17.43 3.21 17.49
C PRO A 7 -16.38 2.11 17.39
N ALA A 8 -16.38 1.39 16.26
CA ALA A 8 -15.40 0.34 16.00
C ALA A 8 -13.99 0.88 16.26
N SER A 9 -13.24 0.18 17.11
CA SER A 9 -11.90 0.60 17.49
C SER A 9 -10.99 0.47 16.26
N ALA A 10 -10.62 1.61 15.67
CA ALA A 10 -9.75 1.63 14.50
C ALA A 10 -8.40 0.96 14.84
N PRO A 11 -7.81 0.19 13.90
CA PRO A 11 -6.62 -0.61 14.18
C PRO A 11 -5.48 0.25 14.73
N PRO A 12 -4.65 -0.34 15.61
CA PRO A 12 -3.53 0.37 16.23
C PRO A 12 -2.53 0.78 15.15
N MET A 13 -2.02 2.00 15.26
CA MET A 13 -1.12 2.59 14.26
C MET A 13 0.12 1.74 13.93
N PRO A 14 0.76 1.06 14.92
CA PRO A 14 1.88 0.17 14.62
C PRO A 14 1.48 -1.00 13.72
N LEU A 15 0.30 -1.60 13.92
CA LEU A 15 -0.20 -2.67 13.06
C LEU A 15 -0.38 -2.16 11.63
N THR A 16 -1.00 -1.00 11.46
CA THR A 16 -1.16 -0.38 10.13
C THR A 16 0.20 -0.15 9.44
N ALA A 17 1.19 0.32 10.18
CA ALA A 17 2.53 0.54 9.63
C ALA A 17 3.20 -0.77 9.18
N TRP A 18 3.10 -1.82 10.00
CA TRP A 18 3.62 -3.14 9.64
C TRP A 18 2.89 -3.74 8.44
N VAL A 19 1.57 -3.61 8.36
CA VAL A 19 0.79 -4.05 7.21
C VAL A 19 1.26 -3.32 5.94
N ALA A 20 1.47 -2.00 5.99
CA ALA A 20 1.98 -1.23 4.86
C ALA A 20 3.39 -1.68 4.39
N ILE A 21 4.23 -2.16 5.31
CA ILE A 21 5.58 -2.66 5.00
C ILE A 21 5.53 -4.08 4.44
N LEU A 22 4.71 -4.95 5.03
CA LEU A 22 4.69 -6.38 4.74
C LEU A 22 3.79 -6.74 3.56
N ALA A 23 2.69 -6.02 3.34
CA ALA A 23 1.73 -6.33 2.27
C ALA A 23 2.35 -6.36 0.87
N PRO A 24 3.25 -5.43 0.47
CA PRO A 24 3.97 -5.56 -0.78
C PRO A 24 4.77 -6.87 -0.85
N LEU A 25 5.49 -7.24 0.21
CA LEU A 25 6.26 -8.49 0.25
C LEU A 25 5.37 -9.73 0.09
N VAL A 26 4.18 -9.71 0.71
CA VAL A 26 3.17 -10.77 0.55
C VAL A 26 2.68 -10.83 -0.90
N GLY A 27 2.35 -9.70 -1.52
CA GLY A 27 1.95 -9.64 -2.93
C GLY A 27 3.02 -10.25 -3.85
N ILE A 28 4.30 -9.98 -3.58
CA ILE A 28 5.43 -10.57 -4.30
C ILE A 28 5.53 -12.07 -4.07
N ALA A 29 5.46 -12.50 -2.81
CA ALA A 29 5.56 -13.92 -2.45
C ALA A 29 4.43 -14.75 -3.07
N LEU A 30 3.20 -14.22 -3.07
CA LEU A 30 2.05 -14.83 -3.74
C LEU A 30 2.32 -15.02 -5.24
N LYS A 31 2.90 -14.00 -5.88
CA LYS A 31 3.21 -14.06 -7.31
C LYS A 31 4.37 -15.01 -7.63
N LEU A 32 5.39 -15.07 -6.77
CA LEU A 32 6.48 -16.03 -6.88
C LEU A 32 5.98 -17.48 -6.76
N ALA A 33 5.00 -17.72 -5.88
CA ALA A 33 4.44 -19.04 -5.66
C ALA A 33 3.52 -19.53 -6.80
N SER A 34 2.86 -18.62 -7.52
CA SER A 34 1.87 -18.98 -8.56
C SER A 34 2.43 -19.09 -9.99
N ALA A 35 3.75 -19.00 -10.15
CA ALA A 35 4.49 -19.19 -11.40
C ALA A 35 4.14 -18.23 -12.56
N GLY A 36 4.84 -17.09 -12.59
CA GLY A 36 5.29 -16.47 -13.82
C GLY A 36 6.34 -15.37 -13.58
N TRP A 37 7.46 -15.51 -14.26
CA TRP A 37 8.65 -14.67 -14.11
C TRP A 37 8.43 -13.21 -14.53
N LEU A 38 7.42 -12.93 -15.37
CA LEU A 38 7.22 -11.60 -15.96
C LEU A 38 6.91 -10.52 -14.90
N ALA A 39 6.05 -10.81 -13.92
CA ALA A 39 5.70 -9.85 -12.87
C ALA A 39 6.87 -9.62 -11.90
N VAL A 40 7.67 -10.67 -11.66
CA VAL A 40 8.90 -10.62 -10.87
C VAL A 40 9.95 -9.77 -11.60
N PHE A 41 10.15 -10.00 -12.90
CA PHE A 41 11.04 -9.18 -13.72
C PHE A 41 10.60 -7.72 -13.77
N LEU A 42 9.30 -7.42 -13.95
CA LEU A 42 8.79 -6.04 -13.95
C LEU A 42 8.98 -5.35 -12.59
N LEU A 43 8.87 -6.10 -11.49
CA LEU A 43 9.04 -5.61 -10.14
C LEU A 43 10.51 -5.37 -9.76
N PHE A 44 11.40 -6.29 -10.10
CA PHE A 44 12.84 -6.21 -9.78
C PHE A 44 13.62 -5.33 -10.77
N TRP A 45 13.16 -5.21 -12.03
CA TRP A 45 13.80 -4.38 -13.05
C TRP A 45 13.31 -2.93 -13.05
N SER A 46 12.32 -2.57 -12.23
CA SER A 46 11.84 -1.19 -12.14
C SER A 46 12.45 -0.50 -10.92
N PRO A 47 13.51 0.32 -11.08
CA PRO A 47 14.01 1.22 -10.05
C PRO A 47 12.90 2.02 -9.37
N LEU A 48 11.82 2.33 -10.12
CA LEU A 48 10.66 3.05 -9.63
C LEU A 48 9.90 2.27 -8.54
N LEU A 49 9.72 0.95 -8.71
CA LEU A 49 9.02 0.11 -7.73
C LEU A 49 9.85 -0.07 -6.46
N VAL A 50 11.17 -0.26 -6.60
CA VAL A 50 12.10 -0.29 -5.46
C VAL A 50 12.07 1.04 -4.70
N ALA A 51 12.20 2.16 -5.40
CA ALA A 51 12.13 3.49 -4.79
C ALA A 51 10.78 3.72 -4.11
N GLY A 52 9.68 3.30 -4.75
CA GLY A 52 8.33 3.40 -4.19
C GLY A 52 8.15 2.58 -2.92
N TYR A 53 8.70 1.37 -2.87
CA TYR A 53 8.71 0.54 -1.66
C TYR A 53 9.54 1.16 -0.54
N VAL A 54 10.75 1.63 -0.85
CA VAL A 54 11.60 2.33 0.12
C VAL A 54 10.88 3.56 0.69
N ALA A 55 10.15 4.32 -0.14
CA ALA A 55 9.37 5.46 0.32
C ALA A 55 8.26 5.05 1.30
N VAL A 56 7.55 3.95 1.06
CA VAL A 56 6.56 3.39 2.00
C VAL A 56 7.23 2.99 3.32
N VAL A 57 8.35 2.28 3.25
CA VAL A 57 9.11 1.87 4.46
C VAL A 57 9.53 3.09 5.27
N LEU A 58 10.04 4.15 4.62
CA LEU A 58 10.42 5.38 5.29
C LEU A 58 9.21 6.11 5.91
N ALA A 59 8.09 6.19 5.18
CA ALA A 59 6.86 6.79 5.68
C ALA A 59 6.30 6.03 6.89
N ALA A 60 6.27 4.69 6.83
CA ALA A 60 5.83 3.85 7.93
C ALA A 60 6.79 3.94 9.14
N ALA A 61 8.09 3.78 8.92
CA ALA A 61 9.09 3.79 9.98
C ALA A 61 9.20 5.15 10.68
N ARG A 62 9.31 6.24 9.91
CA ARG A 62 9.50 7.59 10.46
C ARG A 62 8.19 8.27 10.81
N GLY A 63 7.13 8.01 10.05
CA GLY A 63 5.83 8.66 10.21
C GLY A 63 4.88 7.94 11.18
N MET A 64 4.89 6.60 11.22
CA MET A 64 3.85 5.83 11.92
C MET A 64 4.38 5.04 13.13
N LEU A 65 5.56 4.42 13.02
CA LEU A 65 6.14 3.56 14.08
C LEU A 65 6.78 4.36 15.23
N ARG A 66 7.45 5.48 14.94
CA ARG A 66 8.06 6.32 15.99
C ARG A 66 7.00 6.96 16.90
N ARG A 67 7.28 7.08 18.20
CA ARG A 67 6.38 7.71 19.18
C ARG A 67 5.96 9.13 18.76
N GLN A 68 6.91 9.91 18.27
CA GLN A 68 6.70 11.28 17.75
C GLN A 68 6.53 11.31 16.21
N GLY A 69 6.10 10.20 15.60
CA GLY A 69 5.95 10.09 14.16
C GLY A 69 4.96 11.11 13.59
N VAL A 70 5.32 11.75 12.47
CA VAL A 70 4.57 12.85 11.88
C VAL A 70 3.16 12.46 11.41
N LEU A 71 2.92 11.18 11.11
CA LEU A 71 1.60 10.65 10.71
C LEU A 71 0.74 10.20 11.90
N ARG A 72 1.28 10.26 13.14
CA ARG A 72 0.52 9.95 14.37
C ARG A 72 -0.29 11.13 14.89
N ARG A 73 -0.03 12.35 14.39
CA ARG A 73 -0.76 13.56 14.76
C ARG A 73 -2.24 13.42 14.41
N GLN A 74 -3.12 13.90 15.28
CA GLN A 74 -4.55 13.61 15.24
C GLN A 74 -5.19 13.98 13.88
N GLU A 75 -4.79 15.11 13.30
CA GLU A 75 -5.26 15.61 11.99
C GLU A 75 -5.03 14.64 10.81
N ARG A 76 -3.97 13.84 10.87
CA ARG A 76 -3.54 12.98 9.74
C ARG A 76 -3.68 11.50 10.03
N ARG A 77 -3.86 11.13 11.30
CA ARG A 77 -3.84 9.74 11.76
C ARG A 77 -4.93 8.87 11.11
N SER A 78 -6.12 9.41 10.85
CA SER A 78 -7.20 8.67 10.16
C SER A 78 -6.87 8.46 8.68
N ARG A 79 -6.53 9.54 7.97
CA ARG A 79 -6.21 9.53 6.54
C ARG A 79 -5.01 8.64 6.25
N ALA A 80 -3.93 8.75 7.02
CA ALA A 80 -2.76 7.89 6.90
C ALA A 80 -3.10 6.40 7.08
N ARG A 81 -4.04 6.07 7.97
CA ARG A 81 -4.51 4.68 8.13
C ARG A 81 -5.29 4.19 6.93
N ILE A 82 -6.21 5.01 6.42
CA ILE A 82 -7.02 4.68 5.23
C ILE A 82 -6.10 4.42 4.04
N TRP A 83 -5.15 5.32 3.77
CA TRP A 83 -4.25 5.19 2.63
C TRP A 83 -3.29 4.00 2.76
N ALA A 84 -2.77 3.75 3.96
CA ALA A 84 -1.94 2.59 4.24
C ALA A 84 -2.71 1.27 4.03
N TRP A 85 -3.97 1.18 4.45
CA TRP A 85 -4.79 -0.01 4.19
C TRP A 85 -5.17 -0.15 2.73
N LEU A 86 -5.57 0.94 2.08
CA LEU A 86 -5.95 0.93 0.67
C LEU A 86 -4.79 0.44 -0.22
N THR A 87 -3.58 0.95 0.03
CA THR A 87 -2.39 0.53 -0.72
C THR A 87 -2.02 -0.94 -0.42
N SER A 88 -2.12 -1.35 0.85
CA SER A 88 -1.78 -2.72 1.28
C SER A 88 -2.74 -3.77 0.73
N VAL A 89 -4.04 -3.51 0.78
CA VAL A 89 -5.06 -4.40 0.22
C VAL A 89 -4.93 -4.43 -1.29
N GLY A 90 -4.78 -3.26 -1.93
CA GLY A 90 -4.61 -3.15 -3.37
C GLY A 90 -3.45 -3.99 -3.90
N VAL A 91 -2.26 -3.89 -3.29
CA VAL A 91 -1.09 -4.64 -3.76
C VAL A 91 -1.22 -6.16 -3.58
N VAL A 92 -1.84 -6.61 -2.49
CA VAL A 92 -2.06 -8.05 -2.24
C VAL A 92 -3.10 -8.61 -3.23
N VAL A 93 -4.23 -7.91 -3.41
CA VAL A 93 -5.25 -8.33 -4.37
C VAL A 93 -4.69 -8.30 -5.79
N LEU A 94 -3.89 -7.30 -6.14
CA LEU A 94 -3.21 -7.24 -7.43
C LEU A 94 -2.28 -8.44 -7.63
N GLY A 95 -1.51 -8.83 -6.60
CA GLY A 95 -0.66 -10.02 -6.64
C GLY A 95 -1.43 -11.30 -6.94
N LEU A 96 -2.65 -11.44 -6.40
CA LEU A 96 -3.53 -12.60 -6.65
C LEU A 96 -4.18 -12.59 -8.04
N THR A 97 -4.45 -11.40 -8.58
CA THR A 97 -5.30 -11.24 -9.78
C THR A 97 -4.51 -10.99 -11.05
N ALA A 98 -3.24 -10.59 -10.94
CA ALA A 98 -2.36 -10.38 -12.08
C ALA A 98 -2.11 -11.69 -12.84
N ILE A 99 -2.32 -11.65 -14.15
CA ILE A 99 -2.11 -12.78 -15.07
C ILE A 99 -0.62 -13.09 -15.23
N ASP A 100 -0.26 -14.36 -15.38
CA ASP A 100 1.10 -14.77 -15.72
C ASP A 100 1.38 -14.63 -17.22
N GLY A 101 2.11 -13.59 -17.61
CA GLY A 101 2.47 -13.31 -19.03
C GLY A 101 3.74 -14.01 -19.51
N GLY A 102 4.01 -15.23 -19.05
CA GLY A 102 5.34 -15.82 -19.07
C GLY A 102 5.72 -16.72 -20.24
N ASP A 103 4.97 -17.78 -20.54
CA ASP A 103 5.59 -18.87 -21.33
C ASP A 103 4.67 -19.69 -22.25
N THR A 104 3.38 -19.38 -22.34
CA THR A 104 2.52 -20.02 -23.35
C THR A 104 1.43 -19.07 -23.81
N ARG A 105 1.00 -19.19 -25.07
CA ARG A 105 -0.23 -18.57 -25.59
C ARG A 105 -1.51 -19.02 -24.82
N GLU A 106 -1.36 -19.90 -23.84
CA GLU A 106 -2.41 -20.53 -23.03
C GLU A 106 -2.44 -20.02 -21.57
N SER A 107 -1.46 -19.23 -21.13
CA SER A 107 -1.36 -18.75 -19.75
C SER A 107 -2.18 -17.48 -19.52
N VAL A 108 -3.51 -17.63 -19.44
CA VAL A 108 -4.46 -16.55 -19.07
C VAL A 108 -4.80 -16.58 -17.57
N GLN A 109 -4.19 -17.50 -16.81
CA GLN A 109 -4.53 -17.75 -15.41
C GLN A 109 -3.79 -16.80 -14.45
N SER A 110 -4.50 -16.41 -13.40
CA SER A 110 -3.98 -15.72 -12.22
C SER A 110 -4.05 -16.65 -11.01
N THR A 111 -3.39 -16.31 -9.90
CA THR A 111 -3.50 -17.09 -8.66
C THR A 111 -4.97 -17.24 -8.22
N LEU A 112 -5.78 -16.19 -8.39
CA LEU A 112 -7.21 -16.22 -8.06
C LEU A 112 -7.96 -17.23 -8.94
N THR A 113 -7.74 -17.22 -10.25
CA THR A 113 -8.48 -18.12 -11.14
C THR A 113 -8.06 -19.58 -10.97
N LEU A 114 -6.79 -19.82 -10.60
CA LEU A 114 -6.31 -21.14 -10.16
C LEU A 114 -7.03 -21.62 -8.89
N LEU A 115 -7.13 -20.77 -7.86
CA LEU A 115 -7.81 -21.13 -6.60
C LEU A 115 -9.31 -21.39 -6.80
N LEU A 116 -9.93 -20.72 -7.77
CA LEU A 116 -11.33 -20.92 -8.13
C LEU A 116 -11.55 -22.11 -9.08
N GLY A 117 -10.49 -22.84 -9.47
CA GLY A 117 -10.58 -23.99 -10.37
C GLY A 117 -11.02 -23.61 -11.79
N ALA A 118 -10.73 -22.39 -12.24
CA ALA A 118 -11.09 -21.94 -13.57
C ALA A 118 -10.32 -22.74 -14.65
N PRO A 119 -10.94 -23.02 -15.80
CA PRO A 119 -10.25 -23.70 -16.89
C PRO A 119 -9.10 -22.83 -17.44
N THR A 120 -8.16 -23.44 -18.15
CA THR A 120 -7.09 -22.72 -18.85
C THR A 120 -7.62 -21.96 -20.08
N SER A 121 -8.74 -22.40 -20.64
CA SER A 121 -9.45 -21.71 -21.72
C SER A 121 -10.10 -20.41 -21.25
N PRO A 122 -10.40 -19.46 -22.16
CA PRO A 122 -11.17 -18.26 -21.85
C PRO A 122 -12.46 -18.58 -21.08
N SER A 123 -12.73 -17.81 -20.02
CA SER A 123 -13.90 -18.00 -19.15
C SER A 123 -14.26 -16.68 -18.45
N PRO A 124 -15.53 -16.51 -18.00
CA PRO A 124 -15.95 -15.32 -17.26
C PRO A 124 -15.14 -15.05 -15.99
N LEU A 125 -14.55 -16.10 -15.38
CA LEU A 125 -13.70 -15.96 -14.20
C LEU A 125 -12.39 -15.23 -14.49
N HIS A 126 -11.84 -15.38 -15.70
CA HIS A 126 -10.63 -14.65 -16.12
C HIS A 126 -10.92 -13.16 -16.31
N GLU A 127 -12.06 -12.82 -16.91
CA GLU A 127 -12.51 -11.43 -17.06
C GLU A 127 -12.78 -10.77 -15.71
N LEU A 128 -13.46 -11.49 -14.80
CA LEU A 128 -13.69 -11.02 -13.43
C LEU A 128 -12.37 -10.80 -12.69
N SER A 129 -11.42 -11.73 -12.77
CA SER A 129 -10.10 -11.57 -12.16
C SER A 129 -9.35 -10.37 -12.72
N ALA A 130 -9.39 -10.16 -14.05
CA ALA A 130 -8.78 -8.99 -14.68
C ALA A 130 -9.42 -7.68 -14.21
N GLY A 131 -10.75 -7.63 -14.11
CA GLY A 131 -11.50 -6.48 -13.59
C GLY A 131 -11.15 -6.15 -12.14
N ILE A 132 -11.08 -7.16 -11.28
CA ILE A 132 -10.63 -7.01 -9.88
C ILE A 132 -9.17 -6.53 -9.85
N GLY A 133 -8.31 -7.05 -10.71
CA GLY A 133 -6.91 -6.63 -10.82
C GLY A 133 -6.76 -5.17 -11.18
N TRP A 134 -7.55 -4.66 -12.13
CA TRP A 134 -7.55 -3.23 -12.47
C TRP A 134 -8.01 -2.35 -11.30
N ALA A 135 -9.09 -2.74 -10.62
CA ALA A 135 -9.55 -2.02 -9.44
C ALA A 135 -8.50 -2.02 -8.32
N ALA A 136 -7.83 -3.15 -8.11
CA ALA A 136 -6.77 -3.32 -7.12
C ALA A 136 -5.52 -2.48 -7.47
N LEU A 137 -5.14 -2.41 -8.74
CA LEU A 137 -4.05 -1.54 -9.22
C LEU A 137 -4.36 -0.07 -8.94
N ILE A 138 -5.57 0.39 -9.25
CA ILE A 138 -5.98 1.78 -8.98
C ILE A 138 -5.95 2.05 -7.47
N ALA A 139 -6.55 1.17 -6.66
CA ALA A 139 -6.54 1.29 -5.20
C ALA A 139 -5.10 1.34 -4.64
N TRP A 140 -4.23 0.47 -5.15
CA TRP A 140 -2.83 0.43 -4.76
C TRP A 140 -2.10 1.75 -5.03
N LEU A 141 -2.19 2.25 -6.27
CA LEU A 141 -1.53 3.48 -6.70
C LEU A 141 -2.08 4.73 -6.00
N VAL A 142 -3.40 4.84 -5.87
CA VAL A 142 -4.05 5.96 -5.18
C VAL A 142 -3.70 5.95 -3.70
N GLY A 143 -3.79 4.80 -3.04
CA GLY A 143 -3.40 4.65 -1.64
C GLY A 143 -1.93 4.97 -1.41
N TRP A 144 -1.06 4.51 -2.30
CA TRP A 144 0.38 4.77 -2.24
C TRP A 144 0.66 6.27 -2.37
N LEU A 145 0.16 6.90 -3.44
CA LEU A 145 0.41 8.32 -3.71
C LEU A 145 -0.15 9.22 -2.61
N ALA A 146 -1.38 8.96 -2.15
CA ALA A 146 -1.99 9.71 -1.07
C ALA A 146 -1.21 9.56 0.25
N LEU A 147 -0.70 8.36 0.56
CA LEU A 147 0.15 8.15 1.73
C LEU A 147 1.48 8.92 1.61
N MET A 148 2.09 8.94 0.42
CA MET A 148 3.34 9.68 0.17
C MET A 148 3.11 11.19 0.30
N VAL A 149 2.01 11.72 -0.23
CA VAL A 149 1.64 13.13 -0.08
C VAL A 149 1.43 13.49 1.38
N GLU A 150 0.66 12.69 2.14
CA GLU A 150 0.46 12.92 3.57
C GLU A 150 1.78 12.95 4.35
N TRP A 151 2.68 12.02 4.04
CA TRP A 151 3.99 11.96 4.68
C TRP A 151 4.85 13.17 4.31
N ALA A 152 4.94 13.53 3.03
CA ALA A 152 5.73 14.66 2.55
C ALA A 152 5.25 15.98 3.16
N VAL A 153 3.93 16.23 3.16
CA VAL A 153 3.34 17.44 3.76
C VAL A 153 3.63 17.47 5.26
N ALA A 154 3.50 16.34 5.97
CA ALA A 154 3.77 16.29 7.40
C ALA A 154 5.25 16.53 7.74
N VAL A 155 6.18 16.01 6.93
CA VAL A 155 7.62 16.28 7.08
C VAL A 155 7.92 17.76 6.84
N GLN A 156 7.39 18.36 5.77
CA GLN A 156 7.59 19.77 5.46
C GLN A 156 7.04 20.69 6.56
N ALA A 157 5.85 20.40 7.09
CA ALA A 157 5.26 21.15 8.19
C ALA A 157 6.13 21.14 9.45
N THR A 158 6.92 20.08 9.65
CA THR A 158 7.83 19.95 10.80
C THR A 158 9.16 20.68 10.60
N ARG A 159 9.51 21.04 9.35
CA ARG A 159 10.75 21.75 9.00
C ARG A 159 10.62 23.28 9.02
N LYS A 160 9.42 23.85 9.20
CA LYS A 160 9.25 25.32 9.23
C LYS A 160 10.10 25.91 10.37
N PRO A 161 11.05 26.82 10.08
CA PRO A 161 11.90 27.43 11.10
C PRO A 161 11.05 28.18 12.13
N ALA A 162 11.34 28.00 13.42
CA ALA A 162 10.77 28.86 14.45
C ALA A 162 11.18 30.32 14.16
N PRO A 163 10.29 31.31 14.33
CA PRO A 163 10.66 32.72 14.21
C PRO A 163 11.89 32.99 15.07
N ARG A 164 12.94 33.61 14.52
CA ARG A 164 14.06 34.10 15.33
C ARG A 164 13.50 35.13 16.29
N VAL A 165 13.26 34.73 17.54
CA VAL A 165 13.00 35.67 18.63
C VAL A 165 14.30 36.43 18.84
N ALA A 166 14.29 37.74 18.64
CA ALA A 166 15.44 38.58 18.94
C ALA A 166 15.83 38.38 20.42
N PRO A 167 17.12 38.24 20.75
CA PRO A 167 17.53 38.13 22.15
C PRO A 167 17.05 39.37 22.90
N PRO A 168 16.61 39.23 24.17
CA PRO A 168 16.18 40.37 24.97
C PRO A 168 17.31 41.38 25.04
N VAL A 169 17.01 42.63 24.70
CA VAL A 169 17.93 43.76 24.86
C VAL A 169 18.14 43.89 26.37
N VAL A 170 19.36 43.61 26.83
CA VAL A 170 19.78 43.92 28.18
C VAL A 170 20.26 45.37 28.12
N GLU A 171 19.49 46.27 28.71
CA GLU A 171 19.88 47.67 28.96
C GLU A 171 20.96 47.76 30.04
#